data_AF-A0A7R9UWH6-F1
#
_entry.id   AF-A0A7R9UWH6-F1
#
_cell.length_a   1.000
_cell.length_b   1.000
_cell.length_c   1.000
_cell.angle_alpha   90.00
_cell.angle_beta   90.00
_cell.angle_gamma   90.00
#
_symmetry.space_group_name_H-M   'P 1'
#
loop_
_entity.id
_entity.type
_entity.pdbx_description
1 polymer ?
#
loop_
_entity_poly.entity_id
_entity_poly.type
_entity_poly.pdbx_seq_one_letter_code
_entity_poly.pdbx_strand_id
1 'polypeptide(L)'
;LLVLVLFVVALVGFQAFLVNCRKRHDALYIGVSLAGLWVIPAFGATWLMWPWTLLVWSAFTLVVGHVMFLATRKELAQTTPRTVYAFFSAVTRSCFALGVAGYALMIVDFLHMEELVGLRGYVAPLGGTLLCYGLYLGVLTRDCASLTSELMASRMGFSARDEESRRELAPTACCVCGGELVVAGAARAGDDHAAASSSHDELAPLIEPASARIENPFEGCLDAAQPEPIVTLECGHRYHEQCIRGWTLIGKKDTCAYCCERVELKQVFPWERHSLLWLQLLDAIRYLIVWNPIIIVFVDSVLPLVAGRGGGSIGGY
;
A
#
# COMPACT_ATOMS: atom_id res chain seq x y z
N LEU A 1 16.43 37.13 -7.44
CA LEU A 1 15.50 37.33 -6.30
C LEU A 1 14.03 37.21 -6.72
N LEU A 2 13.58 37.94 -7.75
CA LEU A 2 12.19 37.86 -8.26
C LEU A 2 11.81 36.46 -8.78
N VAL A 3 12.70 35.78 -9.51
CA VAL A 3 12.50 34.38 -9.95
C VAL A 3 12.37 33.41 -8.77
N LEU A 4 13.20 33.58 -7.73
CA LEU A 4 13.14 32.78 -6.50
C LEU A 4 11.81 33.01 -5.77
N VAL A 5 11.36 34.25 -5.66
CA VAL A 5 10.07 34.60 -5.02
C VAL A 5 8.90 34.02 -5.82
N LEU A 6 8.91 34.14 -7.16
CA LEU A 6 7.89 33.52 -8.01
C LEU A 6 7.86 31.99 -7.87
N PHE A 7 9.03 31.35 -7.81
CA PHE A 7 9.14 29.92 -7.62
C PHE A 7 8.57 29.47 -6.27
N VAL A 8 8.90 30.18 -5.18
CA VAL A 8 8.36 29.89 -3.83
C VAL A 8 6.85 30.14 -3.78
N VAL A 9 6.35 31.23 -4.38
CA VAL A 9 4.90 31.50 -4.43
C VAL A 9 4.17 30.46 -5.27
N ALA A 10 4.74 30.01 -6.39
CA ALA A 10 4.20 28.94 -7.20
C ALA A 10 4.19 27.61 -6.42
N LEU A 11 5.27 27.28 -5.71
CA LEU A 11 5.31 26.10 -4.83
C LEU A 11 4.20 26.14 -3.78
N VAL A 12 4.11 27.23 -3.01
CA VAL A 12 3.12 27.36 -1.92
C VAL A 12 1.69 27.40 -2.46
N GLY A 13 1.44 28.19 -3.51
CA GLY A 13 0.13 28.33 -4.13
C GLY A 13 -0.36 27.02 -4.76
N PHE A 14 0.54 26.28 -5.39
CA PHE A 14 0.23 25.00 -5.98
C PHE A 14 -0.06 23.94 -4.90
N GLN A 15 0.73 23.88 -3.82
CA GLN A 15 0.44 22.98 -2.69
C GLN A 15 -0.93 23.28 -2.06
N ALA A 16 -1.32 24.56 -1.91
CA ALA A 16 -2.65 24.94 -1.42
C ALA A 16 -3.76 24.53 -2.41
N PHE A 17 -3.53 24.70 -3.71
CA PHE A 17 -4.46 24.26 -4.75
C PHE A 17 -4.66 22.75 -4.73
N LEU A 18 -3.60 21.97 -4.57
CA LEU A 18 -3.67 20.50 -4.49
C LEU A 18 -4.41 20.02 -3.26
N VAL A 19 -4.20 20.66 -2.10
CA VAL A 19 -4.97 20.34 -0.88
C VAL A 19 -6.45 20.61 -1.10
N ASN A 20 -6.80 21.67 -1.83
CA ASN A 20 -8.19 21.99 -2.14
C ASN A 20 -8.80 21.06 -3.21
N CYS A 21 -8.02 20.70 -4.23
CA CYS A 21 -8.42 19.74 -5.27
C CYS A 21 -8.62 18.34 -4.68
N ARG A 22 -7.75 17.92 -3.77
CA ARG A 22 -7.90 16.68 -3.00
C ARG A 22 -9.27 16.66 -2.30
N LYS A 23 -9.58 17.70 -1.51
CA LYS A 23 -10.88 17.83 -0.81
C LYS A 23 -12.12 17.75 -1.72
N ARG A 24 -12.02 18.07 -3.02
CA ARG A 24 -13.15 18.01 -3.97
C ARG A 24 -13.18 16.75 -4.82
N HIS A 25 -12.03 16.19 -5.19
CA HIS A 25 -11.92 15.08 -6.13
C HIS A 25 -10.81 14.09 -5.71
N ASP A 26 -10.94 13.50 -4.53
CA ASP A 26 -9.96 12.56 -3.97
C ASP A 26 -9.62 11.41 -4.93
N ALA A 27 -10.62 10.82 -5.59
CA ALA A 27 -10.42 9.69 -6.51
C ALA A 27 -9.63 10.07 -7.77
N LEU A 28 -9.92 11.25 -8.36
CA LEU A 28 -9.21 11.73 -9.55
C LEU A 28 -7.77 12.11 -9.20
N TYR A 29 -7.57 12.74 -8.03
CA TYR A 29 -6.26 13.13 -7.54
C TYR A 29 -5.35 11.91 -7.34
N ILE A 30 -5.85 10.87 -6.68
CA ILE A 30 -5.10 9.63 -6.45
C ILE A 30 -4.77 8.95 -7.79
N GLY A 31 -5.75 8.81 -8.70
CA GLY A 31 -5.55 8.20 -10.01
C GLY A 31 -4.52 8.93 -10.89
N VAL A 32 -4.58 10.26 -10.95
CA VAL A 32 -3.63 11.07 -11.73
C VAL A 32 -2.22 11.00 -11.12
N SER A 33 -2.11 11.06 -9.79
CA SER A 33 -0.80 10.93 -9.12
C SER A 33 -0.18 9.55 -9.31
N LEU A 34 -0.99 8.49 -9.30
CA LEU A 34 -0.57 7.12 -9.54
C LEU A 34 -0.09 6.92 -10.98
N ALA A 35 -0.84 7.45 -11.96
CA ALA A 35 -0.46 7.43 -13.37
C ALA A 35 0.85 8.20 -13.60
N GLY A 36 0.98 9.40 -13.02
CA GLY A 36 2.21 10.18 -13.09
C GLY A 36 3.41 9.42 -12.52
N LEU A 37 3.24 8.78 -11.35
CA LEU A 37 4.30 8.01 -10.71
C LEU A 37 4.71 6.77 -11.52
N TRP A 38 3.81 6.13 -12.25
CA TRP A 38 4.13 5.00 -13.15
C TRP A 38 4.80 5.40 -14.44
N VAL A 39 4.43 6.55 -15.01
CA VAL A 39 4.97 7.03 -16.29
C VAL A 39 6.42 7.53 -16.14
N ILE A 40 6.76 8.16 -15.01
CA ILE A 40 8.10 8.75 -14.79
C ILE A 40 9.23 7.71 -14.94
N PRO A 41 9.19 6.53 -14.30
CA PRO A 41 10.24 5.52 -14.47
C PRO A 41 10.20 4.83 -15.81
N ALA A 42 9.02 4.62 -16.41
CA ALA A 42 8.93 4.07 -17.76
C ALA A 42 9.64 4.99 -18.76
N PHE A 43 9.40 6.30 -18.65
CA PHE A 43 10.10 7.31 -19.44
C PHE A 43 11.59 7.35 -19.12
N GLY A 44 11.96 7.43 -17.84
CA GLY A 44 13.36 7.45 -17.40
C GLY A 44 14.15 6.22 -17.83
N ALA A 45 13.56 5.04 -17.78
CA ALA A 45 14.22 3.79 -18.17
C ALA A 45 14.45 3.69 -19.68
N THR A 46 13.54 4.23 -20.50
CA THR A 46 13.77 4.34 -21.95
C THR A 46 14.87 5.33 -22.30
N TRP A 47 15.02 6.41 -21.52
CA TRP A 47 16.09 7.40 -21.69
C TRP A 47 17.46 6.94 -21.17
N LEU A 48 17.51 6.18 -20.07
CA LEU A 48 18.76 5.70 -19.46
C LEU A 48 19.30 4.38 -20.04
N MET A 49 18.55 3.70 -20.93
CA MET A 49 18.94 2.45 -21.59
C MET A 49 19.42 1.32 -20.65
N TRP A 50 18.90 1.25 -19.42
CA TRP A 50 19.22 0.20 -18.46
C TRP A 50 18.11 -0.88 -18.41
N PRO A 51 18.35 -2.09 -18.96
CA PRO A 51 17.29 -3.09 -19.13
C PRO A 51 16.81 -3.70 -17.80
N TRP A 52 17.68 -3.76 -16.78
CA TRP A 52 17.33 -4.30 -15.47
C TRP A 52 16.24 -3.49 -14.76
N THR A 53 16.26 -2.16 -14.92
CA THR A 53 15.23 -1.26 -14.37
C THR A 53 13.86 -1.58 -14.96
N LEU A 54 13.78 -1.79 -16.28
CA LEU A 54 12.53 -2.17 -16.95
C LEU A 54 12.05 -3.55 -16.50
N LEU A 55 12.96 -4.51 -16.34
CA LEU A 55 12.61 -5.86 -15.88
C LEU A 55 11.99 -5.82 -14.48
N VAL A 56 12.68 -5.21 -13.51
CA VAL A 56 12.19 -5.12 -12.12
C VAL A 56 10.86 -4.35 -12.06
N TRP A 57 10.75 -3.23 -12.78
CA TRP A 57 9.52 -2.44 -12.83
C TRP A 57 8.36 -3.19 -13.48
N SER A 58 8.60 -3.91 -14.57
CA SER A 58 7.57 -4.71 -15.26
C SER A 58 7.09 -5.89 -14.40
N ALA A 59 8.01 -6.60 -13.74
CA ALA A 59 7.68 -7.69 -12.83
C ALA A 59 6.82 -7.18 -11.66
N PHE A 60 7.23 -6.07 -11.04
CA PHE A 60 6.46 -5.42 -9.98
C PHE A 60 5.06 -5.03 -10.46
N THR A 61 4.96 -4.39 -11.64
CA THR A 61 3.71 -3.97 -12.27
C THR A 61 2.77 -5.14 -12.53
N LEU A 62 3.29 -6.26 -13.05
CA LEU A 62 2.50 -7.47 -13.31
C LEU A 62 1.98 -8.09 -12.02
N VAL A 63 2.82 -8.21 -10.99
CA VAL A 63 2.41 -8.80 -9.70
C VAL A 63 1.37 -7.92 -9.01
N VAL A 64 1.58 -6.61 -8.94
CA VAL A 64 0.60 -5.67 -8.35
C VAL A 64 -0.69 -5.65 -9.16
N GLY A 65 -0.61 -5.67 -10.48
CA GLY A 65 -1.77 -5.77 -11.38
C GLY A 65 -2.57 -7.06 -11.15
N HIS A 66 -1.89 -8.19 -10.96
CA HIS A 66 -2.52 -9.46 -10.63
C HIS A 66 -3.26 -9.40 -9.28
N VAL A 67 -2.63 -8.84 -8.24
CA VAL A 67 -3.25 -8.68 -6.91
C VAL A 67 -4.46 -7.74 -6.98
N MET A 68 -4.36 -6.62 -7.70
CA MET A 68 -5.48 -5.70 -7.94
C MET A 68 -6.62 -6.36 -8.72
N PHE A 69 -6.30 -7.20 -9.70
CA PHE A 69 -7.29 -7.97 -10.45
C PHE A 69 -8.06 -8.93 -9.54
N LEU A 70 -7.36 -9.60 -8.62
CA LEU A 70 -7.97 -10.47 -7.61
C LEU A 70 -8.96 -9.72 -6.72
N ALA A 71 -8.61 -8.50 -6.30
CA ALA A 71 -9.46 -7.62 -5.51
C ALA A 71 -10.68 -7.05 -6.28
N THR A 72 -10.67 -7.13 -7.62
CA THR A 72 -11.75 -6.60 -8.48
C THR A 72 -12.80 -7.66 -8.84
N ARG A 73 -12.58 -8.94 -8.49
CA ARG A 73 -13.53 -10.02 -8.79
C ARG A 73 -14.87 -9.81 -8.06
N LYS A 74 -15.96 -10.21 -8.73
CA LYS A 74 -17.36 -9.94 -8.31
C LYS A 74 -17.76 -10.65 -7.01
N GLU A 75 -17.16 -11.79 -6.73
CA GLU A 75 -17.33 -12.54 -5.49
C GLU A 75 -15.96 -12.67 -4.83
N LEU A 76 -15.73 -11.94 -3.73
CA LEU A 76 -14.50 -12.06 -2.98
C LEU A 76 -14.58 -13.30 -2.10
N ALA A 77 -13.63 -14.23 -2.28
CA ALA A 77 -13.46 -15.30 -1.33
C ALA A 77 -13.02 -14.72 0.03
N GLN A 78 -13.43 -15.35 1.12
CA GLN A 78 -13.12 -14.88 2.48
C GLN A 78 -11.60 -14.80 2.77
N THR A 79 -10.78 -15.55 2.02
CA THR A 79 -9.32 -15.54 2.12
C THR A 79 -8.66 -14.42 1.32
N THR A 80 -9.32 -13.87 0.29
CA THR A 80 -8.77 -12.84 -0.60
C THR A 80 -8.26 -11.58 0.12
N PRO A 81 -9.02 -10.93 1.02
CA PRO A 81 -8.52 -9.73 1.70
C PRO A 81 -7.28 -10.04 2.55
N ARG A 82 -7.17 -11.25 3.12
CA ARG A 82 -5.98 -11.66 3.89
C ARG A 82 -4.75 -11.76 3.00
N THR A 83 -4.85 -12.46 1.87
CA THR A 83 -3.74 -12.60 0.92
C THR A 83 -3.30 -11.25 0.38
N VAL A 84 -4.25 -10.37 0.03
CA VAL A 84 -3.98 -9.02 -0.48
C VAL A 84 -3.25 -8.18 0.56
N TYR A 85 -3.77 -8.10 1.80
CA TYR A 85 -3.13 -7.33 2.87
C TYR A 85 -1.77 -7.91 3.27
N ALA A 86 -1.62 -9.23 3.30
CA ALA A 86 -0.35 -9.90 3.59
C ALA A 86 0.70 -9.57 2.52
N PHE A 87 0.34 -9.63 1.23
CA PHE A 87 1.22 -9.26 0.13
C PHE A 87 1.68 -7.80 0.25
N PHE A 88 0.76 -6.84 0.38
CA PHE A 88 1.12 -5.43 0.47
C PHE A 88 1.93 -5.11 1.73
N SER A 89 1.65 -5.77 2.85
CA SER A 89 2.45 -5.67 4.06
C SER A 89 3.87 -6.21 3.84
N ALA A 90 4.02 -7.37 3.19
CA ALA A 90 5.32 -7.96 2.90
C ALA A 90 6.16 -7.05 1.99
N VAL A 91 5.59 -6.58 0.88
CA VAL A 91 6.26 -5.66 -0.05
C VAL A 91 6.66 -4.35 0.64
N THR A 92 5.78 -3.79 1.48
CA THR A 92 6.08 -2.56 2.24
C THR A 92 7.25 -2.77 3.21
N ARG A 93 7.33 -3.92 3.90
CA ARG A 93 8.46 -4.26 4.78
C ARG A 93 9.75 -4.44 3.99
N SER A 94 9.70 -5.07 2.82
CA SER A 94 10.85 -5.21 1.94
C SER A 94 11.34 -3.84 1.45
N CYS A 95 10.45 -2.94 1.03
CA CYS A 95 10.81 -1.59 0.61
C CYS A 95 11.43 -0.78 1.76
N PHE A 96 10.89 -0.90 2.97
CA PHE A 96 11.48 -0.29 4.16
C PHE A 96 12.89 -0.84 4.45
N ALA A 97 13.07 -2.16 4.41
CA ALA A 97 14.38 -2.79 4.61
C ALA A 97 15.39 -2.35 3.54
N LEU A 98 14.99 -2.28 2.26
CA LEU A 98 15.83 -1.77 1.17
C LEU A 98 16.19 -0.30 1.37
N GLY A 99 15.24 0.53 1.80
CA GLY A 99 15.48 1.94 2.11
C GLY A 99 16.46 2.13 3.27
N VAL A 100 16.29 1.38 4.37
CA VAL A 100 17.20 1.41 5.52
C VAL A 100 18.59 0.89 5.13
N ALA A 101 18.68 -0.21 4.37
CA ALA A 101 19.95 -0.74 3.89
C ALA A 101 20.66 0.27 2.96
N GLY A 102 19.96 0.88 2.01
CA GLY A 102 20.52 1.91 1.14
C GLY A 102 21.00 3.14 1.91
N TYR A 103 20.24 3.59 2.91
CA TYR A 103 20.63 4.68 3.80
C TYR A 103 21.87 4.33 4.63
N ALA A 104 21.94 3.12 5.18
CA ALA A 104 23.10 2.65 5.93
C ALA A 104 24.37 2.60 5.04
N LEU A 105 24.25 2.10 3.81
CA LEU A 105 25.34 2.13 2.83
C LEU A 105 25.78 3.56 2.50
N MET A 106 24.85 4.51 2.42
CA MET A 106 25.19 5.92 2.22
C MET A 106 25.90 6.56 3.42
N ILE A 107 25.56 6.15 4.65
CA ILE A 107 26.32 6.57 5.84
C ILE A 107 27.74 5.99 5.79
N VAL A 108 27.89 4.71 5.45
CA VAL A 108 29.21 4.06 5.34
C VAL A 108 30.10 4.78 4.32
N ASP A 109 29.52 5.15 3.17
CA ASP A 109 30.17 5.96 2.14
C ASP A 109 30.60 7.33 2.68
N PHE A 110 29.70 8.05 3.35
CA PHE A 110 29.99 9.36 3.95
C PHE A 110 31.11 9.33 5.00
N LEU A 111 31.18 8.25 5.79
CA LEU A 111 32.23 8.06 6.79
C LEU A 111 33.60 7.66 6.19
N HIS A 112 33.72 7.57 4.87
CA HIS A 112 34.92 7.13 4.15
C HIS A 112 35.43 5.76 4.61
N MET A 113 34.53 4.93 5.16
CA MET A 113 34.84 3.57 5.61
C MET A 113 34.96 2.58 4.43
N GLU A 114 34.89 3.07 3.18
CA GLU A 114 35.02 2.28 1.95
C GLU A 114 36.35 1.53 1.84
N GLU A 115 37.42 2.07 2.44
CA GLU A 115 38.75 1.43 2.48
C GLU A 115 38.79 0.20 3.41
N LEU A 116 37.98 0.16 4.46
CA LEU A 116 37.92 -0.98 5.39
C LEU A 116 37.08 -2.15 4.82
N VAL A 117 36.09 -1.83 3.98
CA VAL A 117 35.15 -2.80 3.40
C VAL A 117 35.68 -3.40 2.07
N GLY A 118 36.72 -2.81 1.48
CA GLY A 118 37.37 -3.32 0.27
C GLY A 118 36.51 -3.22 -1.01
N LEU A 119 35.37 -2.53 -0.96
CA LEU A 119 34.40 -2.36 -2.06
C LEU A 119 34.35 -0.91 -2.56
N ARG A 120 35.53 -0.27 -2.67
CA ARG A 120 35.67 1.13 -3.07
C ARG A 120 34.96 1.43 -4.39
N GLY A 121 34.17 2.50 -4.42
CA GLY A 121 33.44 2.96 -5.61
C GLY A 121 32.15 2.21 -5.94
N TYR A 122 31.87 1.04 -5.34
CA TYR A 122 30.61 0.32 -5.53
C TYR A 122 29.55 0.68 -4.48
N VAL A 123 29.97 1.07 -3.28
CA VAL A 123 29.06 1.34 -2.13
C VAL A 123 28.15 2.55 -2.39
N ALA A 124 28.69 3.68 -2.86
CA ALA A 124 27.91 4.88 -3.23
C ALA A 124 26.79 4.61 -4.25
N PRO A 125 27.09 4.09 -5.47
CA PRO A 125 26.05 3.88 -6.48
C PRO A 125 25.06 2.80 -6.05
N LEU A 126 25.51 1.75 -5.35
CA LEU A 126 24.63 0.70 -4.84
C LEU A 126 23.69 1.24 -3.74
N GLY A 127 24.23 2.00 -2.78
CA GLY A 127 23.47 2.61 -1.69
C GLY A 127 22.42 3.60 -2.20
N GLY A 128 22.81 4.50 -3.12
CA GLY A 128 21.89 5.43 -3.77
C GLY A 128 20.79 4.70 -4.56
N THR A 129 21.16 3.65 -5.31
CA THR A 129 20.20 2.86 -6.09
C THR A 129 19.20 2.12 -5.19
N LEU A 130 19.66 1.45 -4.13
CA LEU A 130 18.82 0.76 -3.15
C LEU A 130 17.87 1.73 -2.45
N LEU A 131 18.38 2.91 -2.04
CA LEU A 131 17.58 3.94 -1.40
C LEU A 131 16.49 4.46 -2.34
N CYS A 132 16.85 4.79 -3.60
CA CYS A 132 15.91 5.26 -4.60
C CYS A 132 14.82 4.23 -4.92
N TYR A 133 15.18 2.95 -5.13
CA TYR A 133 14.18 1.90 -5.39
C TYR A 133 13.32 1.61 -4.17
N GLY A 134 13.89 1.56 -2.96
CA GLY A 134 13.14 1.34 -1.73
C GLY A 134 12.10 2.42 -1.48
N LEU A 135 12.45 3.69 -1.72
CA LEU A 135 11.52 4.81 -1.63
C LEU A 135 10.49 4.80 -2.76
N TYR A 136 10.92 4.64 -4.02
CA TYR A 136 10.04 4.65 -5.18
C TYR A 136 9.00 3.52 -5.13
N LEU A 137 9.46 2.26 -4.97
CA LEU A 137 8.56 1.11 -4.85
C LEU A 137 7.73 1.18 -3.57
N GLY A 138 8.27 1.77 -2.49
CA GLY A 138 7.53 2.02 -1.26
C GLY A 138 6.33 2.96 -1.46
N VAL A 139 6.53 4.10 -2.12
CA VAL A 139 5.46 5.04 -2.47
C VAL A 139 4.43 4.35 -3.36
N LEU A 140 4.88 3.65 -4.38
CA LEU A 140 3.99 3.02 -5.34
C LEU A 140 3.15 1.92 -4.70
N THR A 141 3.78 1.03 -3.92
CA THR A 141 3.10 -0.03 -3.16
C THR A 141 2.03 0.56 -2.25
N ARG A 142 2.35 1.65 -1.54
CA ARG A 142 1.42 2.34 -0.64
C ARG A 142 0.16 2.83 -1.37
N ASP A 143 0.32 3.47 -2.52
CA ASP A 143 -0.82 4.02 -3.26
C ASP A 143 -1.67 2.91 -3.89
N CYS A 144 -1.04 1.88 -4.47
CA CYS A 144 -1.74 0.69 -4.96
C CYS A 144 -2.51 -0.02 -3.84
N ALA A 145 -1.94 -0.12 -2.64
CA ALA A 145 -2.58 -0.79 -1.53
C ALA A 145 -3.79 -0.02 -0.99
N SER A 146 -3.72 1.32 -0.97
CA SER A 146 -4.85 2.20 -0.66
C SER A 146 -5.99 2.00 -1.66
N LEU A 147 -5.68 2.05 -2.97
CA LEU A 147 -6.66 1.84 -4.03
C LEU A 147 -7.28 0.44 -3.97
N THR A 148 -6.46 -0.58 -3.71
CA THR A 148 -6.96 -1.96 -3.58
C THR A 148 -7.88 -2.09 -2.36
N SER A 149 -7.58 -1.45 -1.24
CA SER A 149 -8.47 -1.44 -0.06
C SER A 149 -9.80 -0.73 -0.32
N GLU A 150 -9.81 0.35 -1.09
CA GLU A 150 -11.04 1.02 -1.52
C GLU A 150 -11.87 0.14 -2.45
N LEU A 151 -11.24 -0.50 -3.44
CA LEU A 151 -11.91 -1.44 -4.33
C LEU A 151 -12.54 -2.60 -3.55
N MET A 152 -11.78 -3.23 -2.63
CA MET A 152 -12.31 -4.30 -1.78
C MET A 152 -13.50 -3.82 -0.93
N ALA A 153 -13.39 -2.64 -0.30
CA ALA A 153 -14.48 -2.10 0.52
C ALA A 153 -15.75 -1.79 -0.28
N SER A 154 -15.60 -1.24 -1.48
CA SER A 154 -16.72 -0.94 -2.38
C SER A 154 -17.46 -2.21 -2.82
N ARG A 155 -16.73 -3.32 -2.98
CA ARG A 155 -17.28 -4.62 -3.39
C ARG A 155 -17.93 -5.39 -2.24
N MET A 156 -17.44 -5.20 -1.02
CA MET A 156 -18.03 -5.80 0.18
C MET A 156 -19.30 -5.06 0.66
N GLY A 157 -19.67 -3.94 0.04
CA GLY A 157 -20.89 -3.20 0.39
C GLY A 157 -20.74 -2.23 1.56
N PHE A 158 -19.52 -1.89 2.00
CA PHE A 158 -19.29 -0.91 3.07
C PHE A 158 -19.55 0.55 2.66
N SER A 159 -20.27 0.80 1.57
CA SER A 159 -20.63 2.16 1.15
C SER A 159 -21.89 2.61 1.90
N ALA A 160 -21.95 3.89 2.27
CA ALA A 160 -22.91 4.51 3.20
C ALA A 160 -24.42 4.38 2.87
N ARG A 161 -24.80 3.57 1.88
CA ARG A 161 -26.20 3.38 1.44
C ARG A 161 -26.87 2.10 1.98
N ASP A 162 -26.12 1.18 2.58
CA ASP A 162 -26.61 -0.17 2.90
C ASP A 162 -26.60 -0.45 4.41
N GLU A 163 -27.30 0.36 5.19
CA GLU A 163 -27.58 0.07 6.60
C GLU A 163 -28.58 -1.10 6.74
N GLU A 164 -29.45 -1.29 5.74
CA GLU A 164 -30.52 -2.30 5.68
C GLU A 164 -30.05 -3.68 5.17
N SER A 165 -28.96 -3.76 4.38
CA SER A 165 -28.44 -5.01 3.81
C SER A 165 -27.14 -5.49 4.45
N ARG A 166 -26.83 -5.03 5.67
CA ARG A 166 -25.79 -5.67 6.49
C ARG A 166 -26.30 -7.06 6.82
N ARG A 167 -25.85 -8.05 6.03
CA ARG A 167 -25.93 -9.47 6.38
C ARG A 167 -25.63 -9.58 7.86
N GLU A 168 -26.55 -10.17 8.62
CA GLU A 168 -26.35 -10.53 10.03
C GLU A 168 -25.11 -11.40 10.11
N LEU A 169 -23.94 -10.77 10.25
CA LEU A 169 -22.69 -11.47 10.33
C LEU A 169 -22.71 -12.17 11.68
N ALA A 170 -22.51 -13.48 11.68
CA ALA A 170 -22.44 -14.23 12.91
C ALA A 170 -21.43 -13.55 13.87
N PRO A 171 -21.70 -13.49 15.18
CA PRO A 171 -20.81 -12.85 16.17
C PRO A 171 -19.42 -13.53 16.27
N THR A 172 -19.26 -14.68 15.61
CA THR A 172 -18.03 -15.44 15.44
C THR A 172 -17.31 -15.16 14.13
N ALA A 173 -17.80 -14.29 13.25
CA ALA A 173 -17.17 -13.97 11.97
C ALA A 173 -16.44 -12.62 12.01
N CYS A 174 -15.32 -12.53 11.29
CA CYS A 174 -14.56 -11.29 11.13
C CYS A 174 -15.32 -10.29 10.24
N CYS A 175 -15.47 -9.04 10.71
CA CYS A 175 -16.20 -8.01 9.98
C CYS A 175 -15.56 -7.54 8.66
N VAL A 176 -14.31 -7.91 8.35
CA VAL A 176 -13.65 -7.58 7.08
C VAL A 176 -13.63 -8.77 6.13
N CYS A 177 -13.19 -9.94 6.59
CA CYS A 177 -13.00 -11.09 5.71
C CYS A 177 -14.16 -12.09 5.74
N GLY A 178 -15.09 -11.97 6.69
CA GLY A 178 -16.22 -12.89 6.87
C GLY A 178 -15.85 -14.29 7.38
N GLY A 179 -14.56 -14.56 7.62
CA GLY A 179 -14.07 -15.85 8.11
C GLY A 179 -14.28 -16.02 9.62
N GLU A 180 -14.37 -17.27 10.06
CA GLU A 180 -14.63 -17.64 11.45
C GLU A 180 -13.43 -17.30 12.37
N LEU A 181 -13.74 -16.71 13.53
CA LEU A 181 -12.83 -16.26 14.56
C LEU A 181 -12.67 -17.37 15.60
N VAL A 182 -11.73 -18.27 15.37
CA VAL A 182 -11.39 -19.33 16.33
C VAL A 182 -10.64 -18.71 17.50
N VAL A 183 -11.31 -18.56 18.64
CA VAL A 183 -10.69 -18.06 19.87
C VAL A 183 -9.71 -19.11 20.38
N ALA A 184 -8.42 -18.75 20.47
CA ALA A 184 -7.32 -19.60 20.96
C ALA A 184 -7.46 -20.10 22.43
N GLY A 185 -8.64 -19.96 23.04
CA GLY A 185 -8.93 -20.33 24.43
C GLY A 185 -10.03 -21.37 24.62
N ALA A 186 -10.72 -21.83 23.56
CA ALA A 186 -11.86 -22.76 23.69
C ALA A 186 -11.49 -24.24 23.51
N ALA A 187 -10.20 -24.61 23.50
CA ALA A 187 -9.75 -26.00 23.45
C ALA A 187 -9.63 -26.66 24.84
N ARG A 188 -10.05 -25.98 25.93
CA ARG A 188 -9.99 -26.51 27.30
C ARG A 188 -11.20 -26.12 28.13
N ALA A 189 -12.39 -26.56 27.74
CA ALA A 189 -13.53 -26.66 28.65
C ALA A 189 -14.58 -27.61 28.07
N GLY A 190 -14.59 -28.84 28.60
CA GLY A 190 -15.83 -29.57 28.90
C GLY A 190 -16.55 -30.29 27.77
N ASP A 191 -16.71 -31.60 28.00
CA ASP A 191 -17.86 -32.44 27.68
C ASP A 191 -17.61 -33.46 26.56
N ASP A 192 -17.83 -34.77 26.71
CA ASP A 192 -17.92 -35.70 27.84
C ASP A 192 -17.93 -37.11 27.20
N HIS A 193 -17.63 -38.13 28.01
CA HIS A 193 -17.80 -39.57 27.79
C HIS A 193 -18.69 -40.06 26.62
N ALA A 194 -18.19 -41.00 25.81
CA ALA A 194 -18.73 -42.38 25.70
C ALA A 194 -18.01 -43.19 24.60
N ALA A 195 -17.96 -44.50 24.83
CA ALA A 195 -17.14 -45.48 24.15
C ALA A 195 -17.80 -46.16 22.94
N ALA A 196 -16.93 -46.82 22.17
CA ALA A 196 -17.11 -48.14 21.54
C ALA A 196 -17.70 -48.27 20.11
N SER A 197 -16.94 -49.03 19.31
CA SER A 197 -17.33 -49.90 18.16
C SER A 197 -17.90 -49.20 16.93
N SER A 198 -17.71 -49.62 15.68
CA SER A 198 -17.06 -50.77 15.05
C SER A 198 -16.96 -50.47 13.54
N SER A 199 -16.05 -51.17 12.87
CA SER A 199 -15.96 -51.39 11.41
C SER A 199 -17.27 -51.30 10.62
N HIS A 200 -17.21 -50.65 9.45
CA HIS A 200 -17.82 -51.22 8.24
C HIS A 200 -17.19 -50.67 6.95
N ASP A 201 -17.15 -51.59 5.99
CA ASP A 201 -16.51 -51.64 4.69
C ASP A 201 -16.98 -50.63 3.62
N GLU A 202 -16.03 -50.28 2.74
CA GLU A 202 -16.10 -50.31 1.27
C GLU A 202 -16.91 -49.28 0.44
N LEU A 203 -16.29 -48.96 -0.72
CA LEU A 203 -16.77 -48.30 -1.95
C LEU A 203 -16.71 -46.76 -2.07
N ALA A 204 -15.64 -46.31 -2.72
CA ALA A 204 -15.65 -45.14 -3.60
C ALA A 204 -16.58 -45.37 -4.81
N PRO A 205 -17.13 -44.29 -5.40
CA PRO A 205 -16.80 -44.06 -6.80
C PRO A 205 -16.52 -42.58 -7.14
N LEU A 206 -15.37 -42.44 -7.78
CA LEU A 206 -15.00 -41.54 -8.88
C LEU A 206 -16.13 -40.69 -9.49
N ILE A 207 -16.13 -39.37 -9.24
CA ILE A 207 -16.41 -38.34 -10.26
C ILE A 207 -15.59 -37.07 -9.89
N GLU A 208 -14.44 -36.88 -10.52
CA GLU A 208 -13.86 -35.55 -10.70
C GLU A 208 -14.67 -34.79 -11.76
N PRO A 209 -14.88 -33.48 -11.58
CA PRO A 209 -14.58 -32.59 -12.68
C PRO A 209 -13.48 -31.61 -12.28
N ALA A 210 -12.38 -31.71 -13.02
CA ALA A 210 -11.30 -30.76 -13.10
C ALA A 210 -11.83 -29.36 -13.44
N SER A 211 -12.15 -28.57 -12.42
CA SER A 211 -12.14 -27.11 -12.51
C SER A 211 -10.86 -26.66 -11.83
N ALA A 212 -9.97 -26.08 -12.63
CA ALA A 212 -8.64 -25.66 -12.25
C ALA A 212 -8.68 -24.83 -10.96
N ARG A 213 -8.32 -25.46 -9.84
CA ARG A 213 -7.88 -24.77 -8.64
C ARG A 213 -6.60 -24.05 -9.03
N ILE A 214 -6.71 -22.76 -9.32
CA ILE A 214 -5.56 -21.87 -9.37
C ILE A 214 -5.01 -21.88 -7.94
N GLU A 215 -4.09 -22.78 -7.65
CA GLU A 215 -3.29 -22.72 -6.43
C GLU A 215 -2.63 -21.33 -6.42
N ASN A 216 -2.96 -20.47 -5.44
CA ASN A 216 -2.30 -19.17 -5.40
C ASN A 216 -0.82 -19.43 -5.18
N PRO A 217 0.08 -18.80 -5.95
CA PRO A 217 1.53 -18.89 -5.74
C PRO A 217 2.00 -18.38 -4.36
N PHE A 218 1.08 -17.87 -3.53
CA PHE A 218 1.30 -17.33 -2.20
C PHE A 218 0.71 -18.19 -1.06
N GLU A 219 0.00 -19.28 -1.35
CA GLU A 219 -0.67 -20.12 -0.34
C GLU A 219 0.34 -20.94 0.50
N GLY A 220 1.48 -21.33 -0.07
CA GLY A 220 2.44 -22.24 0.56
C GLY A 220 3.22 -21.73 1.79
N CYS A 221 3.04 -20.49 2.23
CA CYS A 221 3.65 -19.98 3.47
C CYS A 221 2.65 -19.76 4.63
N LEU A 222 1.34 -19.93 4.40
CA LEU A 222 0.29 -19.59 5.37
C LEU A 222 -0.39 -20.81 6.01
N ASP A 223 -0.07 -22.04 5.56
CA ASP A 223 -0.73 -23.27 6.03
C ASP A 223 -0.18 -23.84 7.36
N ALA A 224 0.54 -23.03 8.15
CA ALA A 224 0.74 -23.33 9.56
C ALA A 224 -0.48 -22.83 10.34
N ALA A 225 -1.41 -23.74 10.64
CA ALA A 225 -2.60 -23.54 11.46
C ALA A 225 -2.27 -23.04 12.89
N GLN A 226 -1.85 -21.77 12.99
CA GLN A 226 -1.73 -21.04 14.24
C GLN A 226 -2.96 -20.13 14.36
N PRO A 227 -3.67 -20.14 15.49
CA PRO A 227 -4.82 -19.27 15.69
C PRO A 227 -4.34 -17.82 15.65
N GLU A 228 -4.76 -17.08 14.61
CA GLU A 228 -4.45 -15.65 14.49
C GLU A 228 -5.08 -14.88 15.67
N PRO A 229 -4.37 -13.92 16.28
CA PRO A 229 -4.91 -13.10 17.34
C PRO A 229 -6.13 -12.30 16.88
N ILE A 230 -7.15 -12.28 17.74
CA ILE A 230 -8.42 -11.59 17.50
C ILE A 230 -8.41 -10.28 18.27
N VAL A 231 -8.79 -9.21 17.60
CA VAL A 231 -8.90 -7.87 18.18
C VAL A 231 -10.37 -7.47 18.21
N THR A 232 -10.84 -7.07 19.39
CA THR A 232 -12.17 -6.47 19.57
C THR A 232 -12.00 -4.96 19.74
N LEU A 233 -12.73 -4.19 18.94
CA LEU A 233 -12.73 -2.72 19.04
C LEU A 233 -13.65 -2.24 20.16
N GLU A 234 -13.55 -0.97 20.56
CA GLU A 234 -14.43 -0.36 21.58
C GLU A 234 -15.91 -0.41 21.20
N CYS A 235 -16.18 -0.34 19.89
CA CYS A 235 -17.52 -0.52 19.30
C CYS A 235 -18.07 -1.97 19.39
N GLY A 236 -17.34 -2.92 19.98
CA GLY A 236 -17.74 -4.31 20.14
C GLY A 236 -17.51 -5.23 18.94
N HIS A 237 -17.14 -4.69 17.77
CA HIS A 237 -16.88 -5.49 16.55
C HIS A 237 -15.52 -6.21 16.60
N ARG A 238 -15.48 -7.44 16.07
CA ARG A 238 -14.33 -8.35 16.18
C ARG A 238 -13.65 -8.58 14.82
N TYR A 239 -12.32 -8.62 14.84
CA TYR A 239 -11.48 -8.71 13.64
C TYR A 239 -10.29 -9.64 13.86
N HIS A 240 -9.80 -10.28 12.79
CA HIS A 240 -8.43 -10.79 12.78
C HIS A 240 -7.46 -9.61 12.85
N GLU A 241 -6.37 -9.72 13.62
CA GLU A 241 -5.36 -8.67 13.72
C GLU A 241 -4.87 -8.22 12.34
N GLN A 242 -4.62 -9.17 11.43
CA GLN A 242 -4.16 -8.87 10.06
C GLN A 242 -5.21 -8.12 9.24
N CYS A 243 -6.50 -8.41 9.44
CA CYS A 243 -7.59 -7.77 8.71
C CYS A 243 -7.79 -6.32 9.16
N ILE A 244 -7.83 -6.07 10.48
CA ILE A 244 -7.97 -4.70 11.00
C ILE A 244 -6.71 -3.86 10.76
N ARG A 245 -5.53 -4.47 10.83
CA ARG A 245 -4.27 -3.82 10.47
C ARG A 245 -4.25 -3.46 8.99
N GLY A 246 -4.65 -4.38 8.10
CA GLY A 246 -4.77 -4.10 6.67
C GLY A 246 -5.79 -2.98 6.39
N TRP A 247 -6.95 -3.04 7.03
CA TRP A 247 -7.97 -2.01 6.90
C TRP A 247 -7.46 -0.61 7.28
N THR A 248 -6.81 -0.51 8.45
CA THR A 248 -6.42 0.78 9.01
C THR A 248 -5.11 1.32 8.48
N LEU A 249 -4.08 0.48 8.39
CA LEU A 249 -2.74 0.89 7.96
C LEU A 249 -2.63 0.96 6.44
N ILE A 250 -3.12 -0.06 5.74
CA ILE A 250 -2.98 -0.20 4.30
C ILE A 250 -4.09 0.57 3.57
N GLY A 251 -5.33 0.49 4.08
CA GLY A 251 -6.47 1.20 3.53
C GLY A 251 -6.57 2.67 3.92
N LYS A 252 -5.74 3.16 4.84
CA LYS A 252 -5.81 4.52 5.42
C LYS A 252 -7.19 4.85 6.03
N LYS A 253 -7.90 3.84 6.54
CA LYS A 253 -9.24 3.99 7.14
C LYS A 253 -9.13 3.96 8.65
N ASP A 254 -9.39 5.08 9.31
CA ASP A 254 -9.39 5.23 10.76
C ASP A 254 -10.77 4.92 11.38
N THR A 255 -11.63 4.21 10.67
CA THR A 255 -12.99 3.86 11.11
C THR A 255 -13.23 2.35 11.08
N CYS A 256 -14.11 1.89 11.97
CA CYS A 256 -14.62 0.54 12.01
C CYS A 256 -15.35 0.23 10.69
N ALA A 257 -15.02 -0.89 10.04
CA ALA A 257 -15.63 -1.28 8.78
C ALA A 257 -17.15 -1.47 8.91
N TYR A 258 -17.63 -1.91 10.09
CA TYR A 258 -19.04 -2.15 10.34
C TYR A 258 -19.79 -0.89 10.81
N CYS A 259 -19.51 -0.35 11.99
CA CYS A 259 -20.26 0.78 12.55
C CYS A 259 -19.77 2.17 12.13
N CYS A 260 -18.68 2.27 11.35
CA CYS A 260 -18.04 3.55 10.99
C CYS A 260 -17.58 4.42 12.18
N GLU A 261 -17.55 3.86 13.40
CA GLU A 261 -16.98 4.52 14.56
C GLU A 261 -15.46 4.67 14.43
N ARG A 262 -14.91 5.79 14.90
CA ARG A 262 -13.47 6.03 14.82
C ARG A 262 -12.71 5.04 15.70
N VAL A 263 -11.62 4.51 15.16
CA VAL A 263 -10.75 3.57 15.86
C VAL A 263 -9.48 4.29 16.29
N GLU A 264 -9.20 4.30 17.58
CA GLU A 264 -7.95 4.85 18.10
C GLU A 264 -6.76 3.92 17.80
N LEU A 265 -6.11 4.15 16.67
CA LEU A 265 -4.96 3.37 16.18
C LEU A 265 -3.83 3.21 17.20
N LYS A 266 -3.63 4.22 18.06
CA LYS A 266 -2.58 4.23 19.09
C LYS A 266 -2.82 3.19 20.18
N GLN A 267 -4.09 2.89 20.48
CA GLN A 267 -4.49 1.93 21.50
C GLN A 267 -4.44 0.51 20.95
N VAL A 268 -4.80 0.33 19.67
CA VAL A 268 -4.80 -0.98 19.01
C VAL A 268 -3.38 -1.45 18.66
N PHE A 269 -2.48 -0.56 18.22
CA PHE A 269 -1.10 -0.91 17.82
C PHE A 269 -0.03 0.05 18.37
N PRO A 270 0.30 -0.01 19.67
CA PRO A 270 1.23 0.92 20.32
C PRO A 270 2.66 0.92 19.75
N TRP A 271 3.12 -0.24 19.28
CA TRP A 271 4.47 -0.50 18.78
C TRP A 271 4.71 -0.04 17.33
N GLU A 272 3.68 0.42 16.61
CA GLU A 272 3.77 0.69 15.17
C GLU A 272 4.12 2.14 14.79
N ARG A 273 4.64 2.94 15.73
CA ARG A 273 5.03 4.34 15.48
C ARG A 273 6.03 4.50 14.32
N HIS A 274 6.99 3.57 14.20
CA HIS A 274 7.97 3.58 13.12
C HIS A 274 7.33 3.34 11.75
N SER A 275 6.29 2.49 11.70
CA SER A 275 5.54 2.30 10.47
C SER A 275 4.82 3.60 10.09
N LEU A 276 4.16 4.27 11.02
CA LEU A 276 3.45 5.52 10.75
C LEU A 276 4.37 6.64 10.24
N LEU A 277 5.57 6.78 10.80
CA LEU A 277 6.58 7.73 10.32
C LEU A 277 7.03 7.42 8.89
N TRP A 278 7.28 6.14 8.58
CA TRP A 278 7.60 5.70 7.23
C TRP A 278 6.45 5.99 6.25
N LEU A 279 5.22 5.68 6.66
CA LEU A 279 4.01 5.98 5.91
C LEU A 279 3.88 7.49 5.60
N GLN A 280 4.18 8.36 6.56
CA GLN A 280 4.18 9.82 6.39
C GLN A 280 5.32 10.30 5.48
N LEU A 281 6.52 9.74 5.63
CA LEU A 281 7.67 10.03 4.78
C LEU A 281 7.37 9.69 3.32
N LEU A 282 6.78 8.52 3.05
CA LEU A 282 6.38 8.12 1.71
C LEU A 282 5.33 9.07 1.10
N ASP A 283 4.35 9.51 1.89
CA ASP A 283 3.39 10.52 1.41
C ASP A 283 4.11 11.82 1.03
N ALA A 284 5.04 12.31 1.87
CA ALA A 284 5.82 13.51 1.59
C ALA A 284 6.67 13.38 0.31
N ILE A 285 7.34 12.24 0.14
CA ILE A 285 8.15 11.92 -1.05
C ILE A 285 7.27 11.89 -2.31
N ARG A 286 6.08 11.30 -2.24
CA ARG A 286 5.13 11.32 -3.36
C ARG A 286 4.81 12.75 -3.78
N TYR A 287 4.52 13.63 -2.82
CA TYR A 287 4.23 15.03 -3.13
C TYR A 287 5.44 15.72 -3.78
N LEU A 288 6.65 15.42 -3.30
CA LEU A 288 7.88 15.99 -3.84
C LEU A 288 8.17 15.50 -5.27
N ILE A 289 8.03 14.20 -5.55
CA ILE A 289 8.38 13.61 -6.85
C ILE A 289 7.36 13.98 -7.94
N VAL A 290 6.06 13.86 -7.65
CA VAL A 290 5.02 14.01 -8.68
C VAL A 290 4.81 15.48 -9.04
N TRP A 291 4.86 16.38 -8.05
CA TRP A 291 4.47 17.76 -8.26
C TRP A 291 5.63 18.69 -8.62
N ASN A 292 6.88 18.37 -8.26
CA ASN A 292 8.02 19.22 -8.65
C ASN A 292 8.18 19.39 -10.17
N PRO A 293 8.09 18.34 -11.02
CA PRO A 293 8.14 18.51 -12.47
C PRO A 293 7.01 19.39 -13.01
N ILE A 294 5.80 19.25 -12.47
CA ILE A 294 4.64 20.05 -12.87
C ILE A 294 4.84 21.52 -12.50
N ILE A 295 5.42 21.79 -11.32
CA ILE A 295 5.72 23.15 -10.88
C ILE A 295 6.81 23.77 -11.76
N ILE A 296 7.84 23.00 -12.13
CA ILE A 296 8.89 23.48 -13.04
C ILE A 296 8.30 23.85 -14.40
N VAL A 297 7.48 22.99 -14.99
CA VAL A 297 6.81 23.26 -16.27
C VAL A 297 5.88 24.47 -16.17
N PHE A 298 5.14 24.60 -15.06
CA PHE A 298 4.28 25.75 -14.82
C PHE A 298 5.07 27.06 -14.72
N VAL A 299 6.15 27.06 -13.94
CA VAL A 299 7.02 28.24 -13.79
C VAL A 299 7.69 28.58 -15.13
N ASP A 300 8.17 27.59 -15.87
CA ASP A 300 8.77 27.77 -17.20
C ASP A 300 7.76 28.32 -18.22
N SER A 301 6.47 27.96 -18.11
CA SER A 301 5.41 28.49 -18.98
C SER A 301 4.98 29.91 -18.58
N VAL A 302 4.96 30.23 -17.29
CA VAL A 302 4.49 31.52 -16.75
C VAL A 302 5.58 32.59 -16.81
N LEU A 303 6.85 32.23 -16.62
CA LEU A 303 7.97 33.17 -16.56
C LEU A 303 8.15 33.97 -17.86
N PRO A 304 8.03 33.39 -19.08
CA PRO A 304 7.99 34.12 -20.34
C PRO A 304 6.76 35.04 -20.49
N LEU A 305 5.60 34.65 -19.97
CA LEU A 305 4.37 35.47 -20.03
C LEU A 305 4.46 36.69 -19.11
N VAL A 306 5.08 36.54 -17.93
CA VAL A 306 5.30 37.64 -16.98
C VAL A 306 6.43 38.56 -17.48
N ALA A 307 7.51 37.99 -18.02
CA ALA A 307 8.60 38.76 -18.65
C ALA A 307 8.13 39.49 -19.91
N GLY A 308 7.28 38.86 -20.73
CA GLY A 308 6.67 39.47 -21.92
C GLY A 308 5.67 40.59 -21.61
N ARG A 309 5.04 40.56 -20.42
CA ARG A 309 4.24 41.69 -19.90
C ARG A 309 5.08 42.84 -19.33
N GLY A 310 6.36 42.62 -19.06
CA GLY A 310 7.34 43.66 -18.68
C GLY A 310 8.07 44.28 -19.89
N GLY A 311 7.90 43.73 -21.09
CA GLY A 311 8.47 44.23 -22.34
C GLY A 311 7.68 45.38 -22.97
N GLY A 312 7.28 46.36 -22.16
CA GLY A 312 6.76 47.64 -22.64
C GLY A 312 7.84 48.71 -22.56
N SER A 313 8.59 48.87 -23.64
CA SER A 313 9.44 50.04 -23.97
C SER A 313 10.61 50.37 -23.02
N ILE A 314 11.79 49.84 -23.32
CA ILE A 314 13.04 50.61 -23.22
C ILE A 314 13.81 50.44 -24.54
N GLY A 315 13.31 51.15 -25.56
CA GLY A 315 14.08 51.56 -26.73
C GLY A 315 14.04 53.08 -26.79
N GLY A 316 15.22 53.72 -26.92
CA GLY A 316 15.45 55.16 -26.83
C GLY A 316 15.94 55.54 -25.43
N TYR A 317 17.18 55.99 -25.21
CA TYR A 317 18.15 56.69 -26.06
C TYR A 317 19.56 56.35 -25.57
#